data_AF-A0A257X9K9-F1
#
_entry.id   AF-A0A257X9K9-F1
#
_cell.length_a   1.000
_cell.length_b   1.000
_cell.length_c   1.000
_cell.angle_alpha   90.00
_cell.angle_beta   90.00
_cell.angle_gamma   90.00
#
_symmetry.space_group_name_H-M   'P 1'
#
loop_
_entity.id
_entity.type
_entity.pdbx_description
1 polymer ?
#
loop_
_entity_poly.entity_id
_entity_poly.type
_entity_poly.pdbx_seq_one_letter_code
_entity_poly.pdbx_strand_id
1 'polypeptide(L)'
;QAQMVFGGARHLALAVEAVKGEAHPWPSPFAEGVAQVLAARGKNVCVLASGDPFLHGVGATLARHVPAGEMHVIPAPSAFSLAAARLGWALGEVAQVSLHGREIGRIRPFLHPGCRILALTSDETGPAALAALLTGLGFGASRLTVLEALGGPRERIRGVRARDFALPDIDPLNVLAIEVEGTGAVLTRASGLDDALFEHDGQITKREIRAMTLSALAPRKGELLWDVGGGSGSIAIEWLLADPSLAAIAIESHPERATR
;
A
#
# COMPACT_ATOMS: atom_id res chain seq x y z
N GLN A 1 5.03 27.67 19.41
CA GLN A 1 6.32 28.21 18.90
C GLN A 1 6.41 28.21 17.38
N ALA A 2 5.65 27.35 16.67
CA ALA A 2 5.58 27.42 15.21
C ALA A 2 4.90 28.71 14.73
N GLN A 3 5.51 29.36 13.75
CA GLN A 3 4.95 30.53 13.05
C GLN A 3 4.01 30.10 11.92
N MET A 4 4.29 28.94 11.31
CA MET A 4 3.51 28.36 10.21
C MET A 4 3.25 26.88 10.52
N VAL A 5 2.02 26.43 10.33
CA VAL A 5 1.60 25.04 10.54
C VAL A 5 0.97 24.50 9.27
N PHE A 6 1.63 23.53 8.64
CA PHE A 6 1.13 22.84 7.46
C PHE A 6 0.44 21.53 7.83
N GLY A 7 -0.61 21.15 7.12
CA GLY A 7 -1.26 19.87 7.35
C GLY A 7 -2.45 19.62 6.46
N GLY A 8 -2.97 18.39 6.48
CA GLY A 8 -4.27 18.12 5.88
C GLY A 8 -5.37 18.90 6.60
N ALA A 9 -6.43 19.31 5.89
CA ALA A 9 -7.52 20.11 6.45
C ALA A 9 -8.09 19.49 7.74
N ARG A 10 -8.25 18.16 7.76
CA ARG A 10 -8.67 17.40 8.96
C ARG A 10 -7.70 17.54 10.14
N HIS A 11 -6.39 17.52 9.92
CA HIS A 11 -5.40 17.66 10.99
C HIS A 11 -5.39 19.06 11.58
N LEU A 12 -5.50 20.08 10.73
CA LEU A 12 -5.58 21.48 11.16
C LEU A 12 -6.85 21.74 11.99
N ALA A 13 -8.00 21.19 11.56
CA ALA A 13 -9.24 21.28 12.32
C ALA A 13 -9.12 20.62 13.71
N LEU A 14 -8.49 19.45 13.81
CA LEU A 14 -8.25 18.76 15.08
C LEU A 14 -7.27 19.52 16.00
N ALA A 15 -6.33 20.27 15.42
CA ALA A 15 -5.29 20.99 16.16
C ALA A 15 -5.64 22.47 16.41
N VAL A 16 -6.85 22.93 16.07
CA VAL A 16 -7.21 24.36 16.04
C VAL A 16 -6.89 25.11 17.35
N GLU A 17 -7.11 24.48 18.50
CA GLU A 17 -6.83 25.11 19.80
C GLU A 17 -5.32 25.24 20.08
N ALA A 18 -4.51 24.32 19.54
CA ALA A 18 -3.06 24.27 19.69
C ALA A 18 -2.31 25.13 18.66
N VAL A 19 -2.88 25.32 17.47
CA VAL A 19 -2.28 26.14 16.40
C VAL A 19 -2.39 27.63 16.75
N LYS A 20 -1.26 28.25 17.06
CA LYS A 20 -1.16 29.71 17.32
C LYS A 20 -0.55 30.52 16.16
N GLY A 21 0.09 29.83 15.21
CA GLY A 21 0.64 30.43 13.98
C GLY A 21 -0.36 30.36 12.83
N GLU A 22 0.10 30.69 11.63
CA GLU A 22 -0.72 30.59 10.42
C GLU A 22 -0.96 29.13 10.03
N ALA A 23 -2.21 28.76 9.80
CA ALA A 23 -2.61 27.42 9.37
C ALA A 23 -2.64 27.33 7.83
N HIS A 24 -1.86 26.41 7.28
CA HIS A 24 -1.68 26.22 5.83
C HIS A 24 -2.16 24.81 5.42
N PRO A 25 -3.39 24.65 4.91
CA PRO A 25 -3.85 23.36 4.41
C PRO A 25 -3.02 22.94 3.18
N TRP A 26 -2.76 21.64 3.03
CA TRP A 26 -2.07 21.13 1.85
C TRP A 26 -2.86 21.46 0.56
N PRO A 27 -2.21 22.05 -0.46
CA PRO A 27 -2.83 22.30 -1.75
C PRO A 27 -2.92 21.02 -2.59
N SER A 28 -3.71 21.10 -3.67
CA SER A 28 -3.68 20.16 -4.78
C SER A 28 -3.18 20.93 -6.01
N PRO A 29 -2.00 20.60 -6.58
CA PRO A 29 -1.16 19.45 -6.30
C PRO A 29 -0.29 19.59 -5.02
N PHE A 30 -0.05 18.46 -4.35
CA PHE A 30 0.70 18.40 -3.08
C PHE A 30 2.12 18.99 -3.16
N ALA A 31 2.77 18.91 -4.33
CA ALA A 31 4.12 19.42 -4.54
C ALA A 31 4.25 20.94 -4.28
N GLU A 32 3.20 21.72 -4.51
CA GLU A 32 3.19 23.15 -4.20
C GLU A 32 3.30 23.40 -2.69
N GLY A 33 2.67 22.56 -1.87
CA GLY A 33 2.78 22.62 -0.41
C GLY A 33 4.22 22.35 0.07
N VAL A 34 4.91 21.40 -0.57
CA VAL A 34 6.34 21.14 -0.29
C VAL A 34 7.18 22.38 -0.61
N ALA A 35 6.94 23.04 -1.76
CA ALA A 35 7.64 24.26 -2.13
C ALA A 35 7.40 25.41 -1.11
N GLN A 36 6.17 25.56 -0.61
CA GLN A 36 5.83 26.54 0.42
C GLN A 36 6.58 26.28 1.74
N VAL A 37 6.70 25.01 2.16
CA VAL A 37 7.50 24.63 3.34
C VAL A 37 8.96 25.02 3.15
N LEU A 38 9.53 24.75 1.97
CA LEU A 38 10.93 25.08 1.66
C LEU A 38 11.19 26.59 1.63
N ALA A 39 10.24 27.37 1.09
CA ALA A 39 10.30 28.83 1.10
C ALA A 39 10.23 29.44 2.51
N ALA A 40 9.74 28.69 3.51
CA ALA A 40 9.69 29.12 4.91
C ALA A 40 10.96 28.80 5.70
N ARG A 41 12.05 28.36 5.06
CA ARG A 41 13.34 28.10 5.72
C ARG A 41 13.80 29.33 6.53
N GLY A 42 14.31 29.10 7.74
CA GLY A 42 14.66 30.15 8.70
C GLY A 42 13.51 30.60 9.61
N LYS A 43 12.28 30.11 9.38
CA LYS A 43 11.13 30.25 10.28
C LYS A 43 10.90 28.96 11.07
N ASN A 44 10.17 29.06 12.18
CA ASN A 44 9.70 27.89 12.92
C ASN A 44 8.48 27.28 12.22
N VAL A 45 8.69 26.21 11.46
CA VAL A 45 7.63 25.50 10.72
C VAL A 45 7.25 24.20 11.44
N CYS A 46 5.95 23.94 11.58
CA CYS A 46 5.42 22.66 12.02
C CYS A 46 4.64 22.01 10.88
N VAL A 47 4.82 20.70 10.70
CA VAL A 47 4.06 19.92 9.72
C VAL A 47 3.30 18.82 10.44
N LEU A 48 1.98 18.85 10.34
CA LEU A 48 1.09 17.84 10.89
C LEU A 48 0.94 16.68 9.91
N ALA A 49 1.29 15.48 10.37
CA ALA A 49 1.13 14.22 9.64
C ALA A 49 0.04 13.36 10.29
N SER A 50 -0.57 12.47 9.50
CA SER A 50 -1.45 11.43 10.04
C SER A 50 -0.60 10.26 10.51
N GLY A 51 -0.67 9.89 11.79
CA GLY A 51 0.12 8.79 12.35
C GLY A 51 1.63 9.06 12.30
N ASP A 52 2.41 8.05 11.95
CA ASP A 52 3.87 8.17 11.86
C ASP A 52 4.28 8.98 10.60
N PRO A 53 5.09 10.07 10.73
CA PRO A 53 5.48 10.89 9.59
C PRO A 53 6.27 10.17 8.48
N PHE A 54 6.91 9.04 8.79
CA PHE A 54 7.76 8.26 7.88
C PHE A 54 7.12 6.97 7.38
N LEU A 55 6.00 6.52 7.95
CA LEU A 55 5.22 5.41 7.41
C LEU A 55 4.17 5.91 6.41
N HIS A 56 4.54 5.99 5.12
CA HIS A 56 3.69 6.55 4.05
C HIS A 56 3.26 8.00 4.29
N GLY A 57 3.91 8.71 5.22
CA GLY A 57 3.60 10.09 5.58
C GLY A 57 4.43 11.13 4.83
N VAL A 58 4.11 12.39 5.09
CA VAL A 58 4.77 13.57 4.49
C VAL A 58 6.24 13.72 4.89
N GLY A 59 6.65 13.15 6.03
CA GLY A 59 8.03 13.24 6.51
C GLY A 59 9.04 12.67 5.52
N ALA A 60 8.74 11.51 4.92
CA ALA A 60 9.59 10.92 3.88
C ALA A 60 9.68 11.79 2.61
N THR A 61 8.62 12.52 2.26
CA THR A 61 8.61 13.44 1.11
C THR A 61 9.45 14.69 1.40
N LEU A 62 9.33 15.25 2.61
CA LEU A 62 10.13 16.40 3.03
C LEU A 62 11.62 16.05 3.18
N ALA A 63 11.94 14.85 3.68
CA ALA A 63 13.31 14.38 3.87
C ALA A 63 14.14 14.29 2.58
N ARG A 64 13.50 14.30 1.40
CA ARG A 64 14.17 14.39 0.09
C ARG A 64 14.75 15.78 -0.20
N HIS A 65 14.26 16.80 0.50
CA HIS A 65 14.58 18.21 0.27
C HIS A 65 15.15 18.91 1.50
N VAL A 66 14.82 18.43 2.69
CA VAL A 66 15.25 18.97 3.98
C VAL A 66 16.17 17.96 4.66
N PRO A 67 17.44 18.32 4.96
CA PRO A 67 18.36 17.45 5.68
C PRO A 67 17.84 17.04 7.05
N ALA A 68 18.17 15.84 7.51
CA ALA A 68 17.73 15.33 8.81
C ALA A 68 18.12 16.24 9.98
N GLY A 69 19.28 16.91 9.92
CA GLY A 69 19.74 17.86 10.94
C GLY A 69 18.89 19.14 11.04
N GLU A 70 18.06 19.44 10.04
CA GLU A 70 17.11 20.56 10.04
C GLU A 70 15.68 20.12 10.43
N MET A 71 15.45 18.83 10.69
CA MET A 71 14.16 18.29 11.04
C MET A 71 14.14 17.76 12.47
N HIS A 72 13.18 18.24 13.27
CA HIS A 72 12.81 17.58 14.52
C HIS A 72 11.54 16.74 14.29
N VAL A 73 11.71 15.44 14.15
CA VAL A 73 10.61 14.50 13.85
C VAL A 73 10.07 13.92 15.15
N ILE A 74 8.78 14.12 15.41
CA ILE A 74 8.08 13.53 16.55
C ILE A 74 7.29 12.32 16.04
N PRO A 75 7.73 11.07 16.31
CA PRO A 75 7.02 9.89 15.87
C PRO A 75 5.72 9.69 16.66
N ALA A 76 4.76 9.01 16.05
CA ALA A 76 3.52 8.58 16.69
C ALA A 76 3.24 7.12 16.33
N PRO A 77 2.53 6.35 17.17
CA PRO A 77 2.14 4.98 16.81
C PRO A 77 1.45 4.94 15.45
N SER A 78 2.00 4.13 14.54
CA SER A 78 1.42 3.97 13.22
C SER A 78 0.08 3.22 13.27
N ALA A 79 -0.71 3.33 12.20
CA ALA A 79 -1.94 2.54 12.06
C ALA A 79 -1.68 1.03 12.16
N PHE A 80 -0.55 0.54 11.63
CA PHE A 80 -0.11 -0.85 11.83
C PHE A 80 0.17 -1.16 13.29
N SER A 81 0.89 -0.27 13.99
CA SER A 81 1.21 -0.47 15.41
C SER A 81 -0.04 -0.51 16.28
N LEU A 82 -0.98 0.39 16.03
CA LEU A 82 -2.27 0.42 16.71
C LEU A 82 -3.07 -0.86 16.42
N ALA A 83 -3.17 -1.28 15.16
CA ALA A 83 -3.91 -2.47 14.78
C ALA A 83 -3.30 -3.74 15.41
N ALA A 84 -1.99 -3.90 15.33
CA ALA A 84 -1.29 -5.02 15.94
C ALA A 84 -1.49 -5.08 17.46
N ALA A 85 -1.46 -3.94 18.15
CA ALA A 85 -1.73 -3.86 19.58
C ALA A 85 -3.17 -4.28 19.95
N ARG A 86 -4.17 -3.98 19.10
CA ARG A 86 -5.56 -4.42 19.32
C ARG A 86 -5.77 -5.90 19.07
N LEU A 87 -5.03 -6.46 18.12
CA LEU A 87 -5.18 -7.86 17.70
C LEU A 87 -4.24 -8.82 18.43
N GLY A 88 -3.27 -8.30 19.19
CA GLY A 88 -2.22 -9.10 19.80
C GLY A 88 -1.28 -9.73 18.76
N TRP A 89 -1.07 -9.06 17.63
CA TRP A 89 -0.23 -9.57 16.54
C TRP A 89 1.20 -9.05 16.65
N ALA A 90 2.19 -9.91 16.41
CA ALA A 90 3.58 -9.49 16.31
C ALA A 90 3.84 -8.81 14.96
N LEU A 91 4.10 -7.50 14.95
CA LEU A 91 4.30 -6.73 13.70
C LEU A 91 5.38 -7.31 12.77
N GLY A 92 6.42 -7.92 13.34
CA GLY A 92 7.50 -8.55 12.56
C GLY A 92 7.09 -9.81 11.79
N GLU A 93 5.95 -10.41 12.15
CA GLU A 93 5.42 -11.63 11.52
C GLU A 93 4.22 -11.36 10.60
N VAL A 94 3.82 -10.09 10.49
CA VAL A 94 2.62 -9.67 9.76
C VAL A 94 3.04 -8.89 8.52
N ALA A 95 2.47 -9.26 7.36
CA ALA A 95 2.67 -8.50 6.15
C ALA A 95 1.99 -7.12 6.29
N GLN A 96 2.76 -6.05 6.14
CA GLN A 96 2.28 -4.68 6.20
C GLN A 96 2.19 -4.15 4.77
N VAL A 97 0.96 -3.98 4.28
CA VAL A 97 0.69 -3.62 2.89
C VAL A 97 -0.04 -2.29 2.85
N SER A 98 0.43 -1.36 2.03
CA SER A 98 -0.31 -0.12 1.77
C SER A 98 -0.93 -0.17 0.39
N LEU A 99 -2.26 -0.16 0.36
CA LEU A 99 -3.11 -0.10 -0.83
C LEU A 99 -3.73 1.29 -1.02
N HIS A 100 -3.48 2.20 -0.07
CA HIS A 100 -3.91 3.59 -0.16
C HIS A 100 -3.37 4.26 -1.43
N GLY A 101 -4.27 4.67 -2.32
CA GLY A 101 -3.96 5.25 -3.63
C GLY A 101 -3.26 4.30 -4.60
N ARG A 102 -3.40 2.99 -4.43
CA ARG A 102 -2.74 1.95 -5.24
C ARG A 102 -3.72 0.85 -5.63
N GLU A 103 -3.33 0.08 -6.64
CA GLU A 103 -4.07 -1.10 -7.10
C GLU A 103 -4.18 -2.15 -5.97
N ILE A 104 -5.37 -2.70 -5.77
CA ILE A 104 -5.72 -3.58 -4.64
C ILE A 104 -5.09 -4.98 -4.75
N GLY A 105 -4.91 -5.48 -5.97
CA GLY A 105 -4.24 -6.72 -6.32
C GLY A 105 -2.77 -6.78 -5.90
N ARG A 106 -2.15 -5.67 -5.49
CA ARG A 106 -0.84 -5.67 -4.79
C ARG A 106 -0.83 -6.51 -3.51
N ILE A 107 -1.99 -6.88 -2.97
CA ILE A 107 -2.10 -7.82 -1.85
C ILE A 107 -1.80 -9.27 -2.23
N ARG A 108 -1.89 -9.62 -3.53
CA ARG A 108 -1.83 -10.99 -4.06
C ARG A 108 -0.60 -11.80 -3.60
N PRO A 109 0.62 -11.24 -3.56
CA PRO A 109 1.82 -11.99 -3.14
C PRO A 109 1.80 -12.40 -1.66
N PHE A 110 0.91 -11.81 -0.85
CA PHE A 110 0.81 -12.08 0.58
C PHE A 110 -0.29 -13.10 0.92
N LEU A 111 -1.09 -13.53 -0.05
CA LEU A 111 -2.22 -14.44 0.14
C LEU A 111 -1.79 -15.92 0.24
N HIS A 112 -1.10 -16.24 1.33
CA HIS A 112 -0.78 -17.62 1.73
C HIS A 112 -1.66 -18.03 2.91
N PRO A 113 -2.35 -19.19 2.88
CA PRO A 113 -3.14 -19.67 4.02
C PRO A 113 -2.33 -19.68 5.33
N GLY A 114 -2.93 -19.16 6.40
CA GLY A 114 -2.29 -19.00 7.72
C GLY A 114 -1.47 -17.71 7.88
N CYS A 115 -1.20 -16.95 6.81
CA CYS A 115 -0.55 -15.66 6.93
C CYS A 115 -1.50 -14.58 7.47
N ARG A 116 -0.90 -13.58 8.13
CA ARG A 116 -1.57 -12.39 8.63
C ARG A 116 -1.11 -11.18 7.85
N ILE A 117 -2.06 -10.32 7.48
CA ILE A 117 -1.84 -9.10 6.72
C ILE A 117 -2.53 -7.94 7.43
N LEU A 118 -1.85 -6.80 7.51
CA LEU A 118 -2.48 -5.51 7.79
C LEU A 118 -2.40 -4.68 6.50
N ALA A 119 -3.56 -4.32 5.96
CA ALA A 119 -3.69 -3.53 4.75
C ALA A 119 -4.23 -2.13 5.06
N LEU A 120 -3.49 -1.09 4.67
CA LEU A 120 -4.02 0.29 4.65
C LEU A 120 -4.84 0.50 3.38
N THR A 121 -6.09 0.93 3.53
CA THR A 121 -7.02 1.18 2.42
C THR A 121 -7.09 2.68 2.09
N SER A 122 -7.76 3.01 0.98
CA SER A 122 -7.93 4.39 0.54
C SER A 122 -9.08 5.11 1.24
N ASP A 123 -10.16 4.39 1.53
CA ASP A 123 -11.47 4.92 1.86
C ASP A 123 -12.38 3.83 2.47
N GLU A 124 -13.65 4.16 2.67
CA GLU A 124 -14.69 3.28 3.21
C GLU A 124 -15.03 2.07 2.33
N THR A 125 -14.72 2.12 1.02
CA THR A 125 -15.06 1.07 0.05
C THR A 125 -13.98 0.01 -0.05
N GLY A 126 -12.73 0.35 0.30
CA GLY A 126 -11.57 -0.53 0.23
C GLY A 126 -11.76 -1.91 0.88
N PRO A 127 -12.31 -2.01 2.11
CA PRO A 127 -12.58 -3.31 2.73
C PRO A 127 -13.54 -4.21 1.95
N ALA A 128 -14.61 -3.65 1.38
CA ALA A 128 -15.56 -4.41 0.56
C ALA A 128 -14.91 -4.88 -0.75
N ALA A 129 -14.13 -4.02 -1.40
CA ALA A 129 -13.39 -4.37 -2.61
C ALA A 129 -12.37 -5.49 -2.35
N LEU A 130 -11.65 -5.44 -1.23
CA LEU A 130 -10.73 -6.50 -0.82
C LEU A 130 -11.45 -7.81 -0.49
N ALA A 131 -12.59 -7.75 0.20
CA ALA A 131 -13.39 -8.93 0.48
C ALA A 131 -13.89 -9.63 -0.80
N ALA A 132 -14.33 -8.84 -1.79
CA ALA A 132 -14.74 -9.32 -3.10
C ALA A 132 -13.56 -9.95 -3.87
N LEU A 133 -12.39 -9.28 -3.89
CA LEU A 133 -11.17 -9.79 -4.51
C LEU A 133 -10.75 -11.13 -3.89
N LEU A 134 -10.67 -11.21 -2.56
CA LEU A 134 -10.33 -12.44 -1.85
C LEU A 134 -11.30 -13.56 -2.18
N THR A 135 -12.60 -13.26 -2.20
CA THR A 135 -13.63 -14.25 -2.53
C THR A 135 -13.48 -14.77 -3.96
N GLY A 136 -13.31 -13.88 -4.94
CA GLY A 136 -13.08 -14.25 -6.34
C GLY A 136 -11.80 -15.07 -6.56
N LEU A 137 -10.79 -14.85 -5.73
CA LEU A 137 -9.53 -15.60 -5.77
C LEU A 137 -9.56 -16.93 -5.00
N GLY A 138 -10.69 -17.31 -4.39
CA GLY A 138 -10.82 -18.56 -3.61
C GLY A 138 -10.35 -18.46 -2.14
N PHE A 139 -10.12 -17.23 -1.65
CA PHE A 139 -9.79 -16.91 -0.25
C PHE A 139 -10.99 -16.37 0.54
N GLY A 140 -12.22 -16.64 0.09
CA GLY A 140 -13.45 -16.15 0.72
C GLY A 140 -13.65 -16.61 2.17
N ALA A 141 -12.95 -17.67 2.60
CA ALA A 141 -12.98 -18.12 4.00
C ALA A 141 -12.19 -17.20 4.94
N SER A 142 -11.27 -16.38 4.43
CA SER A 142 -10.40 -15.50 5.22
C SER A 142 -11.19 -14.67 6.23
N ARG A 143 -10.65 -14.56 7.44
CA ARG A 143 -11.21 -13.69 8.47
C ARG A 143 -10.70 -12.28 8.26
N LEU A 144 -11.64 -11.36 8.10
CA LEU A 144 -11.39 -9.93 7.96
C LEU A 144 -11.77 -9.23 9.26
N THR A 145 -10.89 -8.36 9.74
CA THR A 145 -11.22 -7.44 10.83
C THR A 145 -10.99 -6.02 10.34
N VAL A 146 -12.05 -5.23 10.27
CA VAL A 146 -11.99 -3.80 9.92
C VAL A 146 -11.71 -3.03 11.20
N LEU A 147 -10.59 -2.32 11.24
CA LEU A 147 -10.20 -1.47 12.35
C LEU A 147 -10.28 -0.01 11.92
N GLU A 148 -11.23 0.71 12.50
CA GLU A 148 -11.70 2.02 12.05
C GLU A 148 -11.29 3.09 13.07
N ALA A 149 -10.84 4.26 12.60
CA ALA A 149 -10.49 5.44 13.40
C ALA A 149 -9.63 5.13 14.65
N LEU A 150 -8.67 4.21 14.50
CA LEU A 150 -7.80 3.71 15.58
C LEU A 150 -7.13 4.84 16.37
N GLY A 151 -7.16 4.72 17.69
CA GLY A 151 -6.60 5.69 18.64
C GLY A 151 -7.49 6.92 18.91
N GLY A 152 -8.62 7.06 18.21
CA GLY A 152 -9.56 8.16 18.38
C GLY A 152 -10.85 7.78 19.11
N PRO A 153 -11.72 8.76 19.43
CA PRO A 153 -12.99 8.52 20.11
C PRO A 153 -14.03 7.77 19.25
N ARG A 154 -13.78 7.66 17.94
CA ARG A 154 -14.62 6.93 16.98
C ARG A 154 -14.09 5.53 16.69
N GLU A 155 -13.11 5.05 17.47
CA GLU A 155 -12.50 3.74 17.25
C GLU A 155 -13.56 2.64 17.22
N ARG A 156 -13.55 1.82 16.17
CA ARG A 156 -14.46 0.68 16.01
C ARG A 156 -13.73 -0.50 15.39
N ILE A 157 -14.00 -1.70 15.89
CA ILE A 157 -13.38 -2.94 15.41
C ILE A 157 -14.49 -3.95 15.13
N ARG A 158 -14.56 -4.46 13.89
CA ARG A 158 -15.60 -5.40 13.45
C ARG A 158 -15.01 -6.54 12.65
N GLY A 159 -15.41 -7.76 12.96
CA GLY A 159 -14.95 -8.98 12.29
C GLY A 159 -16.02 -9.56 11.36
N VAL A 160 -15.61 -10.07 10.21
CA VAL A 160 -16.46 -10.76 9.23
C VAL A 160 -15.61 -11.73 8.40
N ARG A 161 -16.23 -12.68 7.69
CA ARG A 161 -15.50 -13.45 6.65
C ARG A 161 -15.56 -12.70 5.33
N ALA A 162 -14.54 -12.89 4.48
CA ALA A 162 -14.49 -12.21 3.18
C ALA A 162 -15.73 -12.50 2.31
N ARG A 163 -16.19 -13.75 2.25
CA ARG A 163 -17.39 -14.13 1.47
C ARG A 163 -18.71 -13.59 2.03
N ASP A 164 -18.73 -13.25 3.33
CA ASP A 164 -19.92 -12.83 4.07
C ASP A 164 -19.89 -11.31 4.32
N PHE A 165 -19.04 -10.58 3.59
CA PHE A 165 -18.79 -9.16 3.86
C PHE A 165 -20.03 -8.31 3.57
N ALA A 166 -20.64 -7.80 4.64
CA ALA A 166 -21.84 -6.96 4.58
C ALA A 166 -21.80 -5.85 5.66
N LEU A 167 -20.61 -5.36 6.02
CA LEU A 167 -20.46 -4.30 7.01
C LEU A 167 -20.80 -2.94 6.40
N PRO A 168 -21.82 -2.22 6.88
CA PRO A 168 -22.14 -0.88 6.40
C PRO A 168 -21.28 0.19 7.09
N ASP A 169 -21.35 1.40 6.56
CA ASP A 169 -20.89 2.65 7.18
C ASP A 169 -19.45 2.60 7.72
N ILE A 170 -18.53 2.07 6.92
CA ILE A 170 -17.11 1.97 7.30
C ILE A 170 -16.50 3.37 7.37
N ASP A 171 -15.70 3.65 8.41
CA ASP A 171 -14.96 4.90 8.48
C ASP A 171 -13.86 4.94 7.39
N PRO A 172 -13.70 6.06 6.66
CA PRO A 172 -12.65 6.19 5.65
C PRO A 172 -11.22 6.00 6.22
N LEU A 173 -11.02 6.22 7.52
CA LEU A 173 -9.77 5.91 8.20
C LEU A 173 -9.82 4.47 8.72
N ASN A 174 -9.53 3.50 7.86
CA ASN A 174 -9.54 2.10 8.24
C ASN A 174 -8.25 1.34 7.88
N VAL A 175 -7.97 0.31 8.68
CA VAL A 175 -7.00 -0.75 8.42
C VAL A 175 -7.76 -2.05 8.31
N LEU A 176 -7.54 -2.82 7.26
CA LEU A 176 -8.08 -4.16 7.13
C LEU A 176 -7.04 -5.18 7.61
N ALA A 177 -7.34 -5.87 8.69
CA ALA A 177 -6.59 -7.03 9.13
C ALA A 177 -7.16 -8.29 8.50
N ILE A 178 -6.29 -9.16 7.98
CA ILE A 178 -6.67 -10.36 7.24
C ILE A 178 -5.90 -11.53 7.82
N GLU A 179 -6.62 -12.55 8.26
CA GLU A 179 -6.10 -13.90 8.44
C GLU A 179 -6.51 -14.72 7.23
N VAL A 180 -5.52 -15.08 6.43
CA VAL A 180 -5.74 -15.67 5.11
C VAL A 180 -6.17 -17.13 5.29
N GLU A 181 -7.36 -17.47 4.78
CA GLU A 181 -7.90 -18.83 4.72
C GLU A 181 -8.50 -19.09 3.34
N GLY A 182 -8.58 -20.37 2.96
CA GLY A 182 -9.19 -20.81 1.71
C GLY A 182 -8.24 -21.68 0.89
N THR A 183 -8.68 -22.00 -0.33
CA THR A 183 -7.98 -22.91 -1.26
C THR A 183 -7.66 -22.23 -2.58
N GLY A 184 -7.68 -20.89 -2.59
CA GLY A 184 -7.29 -20.08 -3.73
C GLY A 184 -5.87 -20.39 -4.21
N ALA A 185 -5.61 -20.18 -5.49
CA ALA A 185 -4.26 -20.37 -6.04
C ALA A 185 -3.29 -19.43 -5.33
N VAL A 186 -2.14 -19.94 -4.87
CA VAL A 186 -1.13 -19.16 -4.17
C VAL A 186 0.00 -18.80 -5.13
N LEU A 187 0.50 -17.56 -5.08
CA LEU A 187 1.70 -17.20 -5.84
C LEU A 187 2.93 -17.80 -5.15
N THR A 188 3.68 -18.64 -5.85
CA THR A 188 4.91 -19.21 -5.30
C THR A 188 6.00 -18.14 -5.23
N ARG A 189 6.92 -18.29 -4.28
CA ARG A 189 8.09 -17.39 -4.16
C ARG A 189 9.18 -17.67 -5.22
N ALA A 190 9.15 -18.85 -5.81
CA ALA A 190 10.04 -19.21 -6.91
C ALA A 190 9.47 -18.68 -8.24
N SER A 191 10.37 -18.40 -9.19
CA SER A 191 10.02 -18.10 -10.57
C SER A 191 9.43 -19.33 -11.29
N GLY A 192 8.80 -19.07 -12.43
CA GLY A 192 7.98 -20.04 -13.13
C GLY A 192 6.67 -20.28 -12.39
N LEU A 193 5.83 -19.24 -12.32
CA LEU A 193 4.45 -19.37 -11.85
C LEU A 193 3.65 -20.31 -12.77
N ASP A 194 2.48 -20.78 -12.34
CA ASP A 194 1.59 -21.56 -13.21
C ASP A 194 1.08 -20.69 -14.38
N ASP A 195 1.04 -21.23 -15.60
CA ASP A 195 0.53 -20.53 -16.79
C ASP A 195 -0.91 -20.05 -16.59
N ALA A 196 -1.73 -20.81 -15.85
CA ALA A 196 -3.14 -20.48 -15.58
C ALA A 196 -3.33 -19.22 -14.71
N LEU A 197 -2.25 -18.67 -14.14
CA LEU A 197 -2.28 -17.41 -13.39
C LEU A 197 -2.19 -16.17 -14.30
N PHE A 198 -1.95 -16.35 -15.61
CA PHE A 198 -1.79 -15.27 -16.56
C PHE A 198 -2.94 -15.26 -17.57
N GLU A 199 -3.38 -14.06 -17.95
CA GLU A 199 -4.24 -13.92 -19.13
C GLU A 199 -3.40 -14.13 -20.39
N HIS A 200 -3.82 -15.08 -21.24
CA HIS A 200 -3.14 -15.35 -22.51
C HIS A 200 -4.09 -15.97 -23.54
N ASP A 201 -3.76 -15.81 -24.82
CA ASP A 201 -4.47 -16.40 -25.97
C ASP A 201 -3.83 -17.72 -26.46
N GLY A 202 -2.98 -18.32 -25.62
CA GLY A 202 -2.18 -19.50 -25.95
C GLY A 202 -0.70 -19.16 -26.19
N GLN A 203 -0.40 -17.89 -26.47
CA GLN A 203 0.98 -17.41 -26.60
C GLN A 203 1.52 -16.94 -25.24
N ILE A 204 2.29 -17.81 -24.60
CA ILE A 204 2.97 -17.53 -23.33
C ILE A 204 4.31 -18.27 -23.31
N THR A 205 5.37 -17.61 -22.84
CA THR A 205 6.63 -18.27 -22.51
C THR A 205 6.33 -19.32 -21.46
N LYS A 206 6.51 -20.62 -21.72
CA LYS A 206 6.11 -21.68 -20.79
C LYS A 206 6.85 -21.60 -19.45
N ARG A 207 6.19 -22.06 -18.39
CA ARG A 207 6.67 -22.03 -17.00
C ARG A 207 8.15 -22.35 -16.83
N GLU A 208 8.63 -23.45 -17.41
CA GLU A 208 10.02 -23.91 -17.26
C GLU A 208 11.00 -22.94 -17.93
N ILE A 209 10.61 -22.40 -19.08
CA ILE A 209 11.39 -21.38 -19.78
C ILE A 209 11.37 -20.07 -18.98
N ARG A 210 10.23 -19.63 -18.45
CA ARG A 210 10.16 -18.42 -17.60
C ARG A 210 11.05 -18.53 -16.37
N ALA A 211 11.05 -19.68 -15.71
CA ALA A 211 11.89 -19.92 -14.55
C ALA A 211 13.39 -19.73 -14.89
N MET A 212 13.85 -20.31 -16.00
CA MET A 212 15.22 -20.15 -16.49
C MET A 212 15.51 -18.70 -16.92
N THR A 213 14.58 -18.06 -17.63
CA THR A 213 14.72 -16.66 -18.05
C THR A 213 14.88 -15.74 -16.86
N LEU A 214 14.03 -15.84 -15.83
CA LEU A 214 14.16 -15.03 -14.63
C LEU A 214 15.43 -15.34 -13.84
N SER A 215 15.85 -16.61 -13.80
CA SER A 215 17.13 -16.98 -13.19
C SER A 215 18.31 -16.32 -13.91
N ALA A 216 18.25 -16.18 -15.24
CA ALA A 216 19.29 -15.54 -16.04
C ALA A 216 19.24 -14.01 -15.93
N LEU A 217 18.04 -13.42 -15.88
CA LEU A 217 17.83 -11.98 -15.70
C LEU A 217 18.28 -11.51 -14.31
N ALA A 218 18.15 -12.34 -13.28
CA ALA A 218 18.68 -12.13 -11.94
C ALA A 218 18.35 -10.73 -11.35
N PRO A 219 17.06 -10.40 -11.16
CA PRO A 219 16.62 -9.06 -10.77
C PRO A 219 17.33 -8.52 -9.53
N ARG A 220 17.75 -7.26 -9.59
CA ARG A 220 18.33 -6.54 -8.46
C ARG A 220 17.52 -5.29 -8.13
N LYS A 221 17.54 -4.92 -6.85
CA LYS A 221 16.79 -3.79 -6.31
C LYS A 221 16.91 -2.53 -7.18
N GLY A 222 15.77 -1.99 -7.59
CA GLY A 222 15.67 -0.74 -8.35
C GLY A 222 15.95 -0.86 -9.86
N GLU A 223 16.15 -2.07 -10.40
CA GLU A 223 16.35 -2.26 -11.82
C GLU A 223 15.05 -2.12 -12.64
N LEU A 224 15.22 -1.72 -13.90
CA LEU A 224 14.16 -1.60 -14.90
C LEU A 224 14.35 -2.67 -15.98
N LEU A 225 13.35 -3.51 -16.18
CA LEU A 225 13.27 -4.46 -17.28
C LEU A 225 12.63 -3.81 -18.52
N TRP A 226 13.20 -4.06 -19.69
CA TRP A 226 12.56 -3.83 -20.98
C TRP A 226 12.13 -5.17 -21.56
N ASP A 227 10.81 -5.43 -21.57
CA ASP A 227 10.23 -6.68 -22.05
C ASP A 227 9.72 -6.49 -23.49
N VAL A 228 10.57 -6.83 -24.46
CA VAL A 228 10.28 -6.65 -25.90
C VAL A 228 9.55 -7.87 -26.44
N GLY A 229 8.34 -7.68 -26.95
CA GLY A 229 7.44 -8.76 -27.33
C GLY A 229 6.69 -9.32 -26.12
N GLY A 230 6.15 -8.43 -25.29
CA GLY A 230 5.61 -8.77 -23.97
C GLY A 230 4.55 -9.90 -23.99
N GLY A 231 3.74 -10.01 -25.05
CA GLY A 231 2.79 -11.11 -25.22
C GLY A 231 1.75 -11.18 -24.09
N SER A 232 1.98 -12.06 -23.11
CA SER A 232 1.18 -12.19 -21.89
C SER A 232 1.70 -11.37 -20.70
N GLY A 233 2.84 -10.68 -20.87
CA GLY A 233 3.54 -9.95 -19.82
C GLY A 233 4.16 -10.87 -18.75
N SER A 234 4.15 -12.19 -18.93
CA SER A 234 4.50 -13.14 -17.87
C SER A 234 5.93 -12.98 -17.33
N ILE A 235 6.91 -12.62 -18.16
CA ILE A 235 8.27 -12.29 -17.69
C ILE A 235 8.27 -10.98 -16.90
N ALA A 236 7.69 -9.91 -17.42
CA ALA A 236 7.59 -8.63 -16.71
C ALA A 236 6.83 -8.73 -15.38
N ILE A 237 5.74 -9.49 -15.32
CA ILE A 237 4.94 -9.69 -14.10
C ILE A 237 5.77 -10.44 -13.05
N GLU A 238 6.38 -11.58 -13.41
CA GLU A 238 7.21 -12.31 -12.45
C GLU A 238 8.47 -11.52 -12.04
N TRP A 239 9.03 -10.69 -12.93
CA TRP A 239 10.07 -9.72 -12.59
C TRP A 239 9.58 -8.72 -11.52
N LEU A 240 8.42 -8.09 -11.72
CA LEU A 240 7.85 -7.14 -10.76
C LEU A 240 7.46 -7.78 -9.42
N LEU A 241 7.15 -9.08 -9.42
CA LEU A 241 6.86 -9.83 -8.20
C LEU A 241 8.11 -10.14 -7.36
N ALA A 242 9.31 -10.06 -7.93
CA ALA A 242 10.55 -10.38 -7.22
C ALA A 242 10.89 -9.34 -6.13
N ASP A 243 10.65 -8.05 -6.37
CA ASP A 243 10.82 -6.99 -5.37
C ASP A 243 10.00 -5.72 -5.74
N PRO A 244 9.35 -5.05 -4.77
CA PRO A 244 8.54 -3.84 -5.03
C PRO A 244 9.30 -2.63 -5.62
N SER A 245 10.62 -2.63 -5.59
CA SER A 245 11.45 -1.57 -6.17
C SER A 245 11.69 -1.73 -7.67
N LEU A 246 11.35 -2.90 -8.23
CA LEU A 246 11.55 -3.20 -9.64
C LEU A 246 10.50 -2.50 -10.50
N ALA A 247 10.92 -2.16 -11.71
CA ALA A 247 10.05 -1.61 -12.75
C ALA A 247 10.18 -2.44 -14.02
N ALA A 248 9.15 -2.38 -14.87
CA ALA A 248 9.17 -3.00 -16.19
C ALA A 248 8.44 -2.11 -17.21
N ILE A 249 8.96 -2.07 -18.43
CA ILE A 249 8.30 -1.51 -19.61
C ILE A 249 8.15 -2.65 -20.61
N ALA A 250 6.90 -3.01 -20.90
CA ALA A 250 6.58 -3.97 -21.95
C ALA A 250 6.34 -3.25 -23.27
N ILE A 251 6.92 -3.78 -24.36
CA ILE A 251 6.68 -3.31 -25.72
C ILE A 251 5.96 -4.42 -26.46
N GLU A 252 4.73 -4.15 -26.89
CA GLU A 252 3.89 -5.10 -27.61
C GLU A 252 3.30 -4.46 -28.87
N SER A 253 3.39 -5.20 -29.97
CA SER A 253 2.92 -4.79 -31.29
C SER A 253 1.43 -5.04 -31.49
N HIS A 254 0.88 -6.07 -30.85
CA HIS A 254 -0.54 -6.42 -30.97
C HIS A 254 -1.38 -5.56 -30.01
N PRO A 255 -2.31 -4.72 -30.50
CA PRO A 255 -3.02 -3.76 -29.67
C PRO A 255 -3.79 -4.39 -28.50
N GLU A 256 -4.48 -5.51 -28.72
CA GLU A 256 -5.24 -6.18 -27.66
C GLU A 256 -4.35 -6.79 -26.57
N ARG A 257 -3.13 -7.21 -26.91
CA ARG A 257 -2.17 -7.75 -25.94
C ARG A 257 -1.51 -6.62 -25.16
N ALA A 258 -1.29 -5.47 -25.79
CA ALA A 258 -0.76 -4.27 -25.16
C ALA A 258 -1.71 -3.65 -24.12
N THR A 259 -3.02 -3.93 -24.20
CA THR A 259 -4.03 -3.43 -23.24
C THR A 259 -4.24 -4.32 -22.01
N ARG A 260 -3.63 -5.51 -21.96
CA ARG A 260 -3.75 -6.45 -20.84
C ARG A 260 -2.97 -6.02 -19.61
#